data_AF-D8RE68-F1
#
_entry.id   AF-D8RE68-F1
#
_cell.length_a   1.000
_cell.length_b   1.000
_cell.length_c   1.000
_cell.angle_alpha   90.00
_cell.angle_beta   90.00
_cell.angle_gamma   90.00
#
_symmetry.space_group_name_H-M   'P 1'
#
loop_
_entity.id
_entity.type
_entity.pdbx_description
1 polymer ?
#
loop_
_entity_poly.entity_id
_entity_poly.type
_entity_poly.pdbx_seq_one_letter_code
_entity_poly.pdbx_strand_id
1 'polypeptide(L)'
;MQAEGDESEVESEGCHHLELRSKVPAWDAQQQCWSLDFKGRATMPSMHNFQLISADSSSNSNNNNNNNNTIILQLGKIDKNVYTMDFCYPLSAFQAFAICLSSFATSAGLEP
;
A
#
# COMPACT_ATOMS: atom_id res chain seq x y z
N MET A 1 19.98 48.62 25.25
CA MET A 1 19.34 47.41 25.80
C MET A 1 17.90 47.39 25.31
N GLN A 2 17.66 46.75 24.17
CA GLN A 2 16.32 46.37 23.73
C GLN A 2 16.23 44.87 24.01
N ALA A 3 15.24 44.49 24.82
CA ALA A 3 15.00 43.12 25.21
C ALA A 3 14.35 42.36 24.05
N GLU A 4 14.83 41.14 23.87
CA GLU A 4 14.46 40.16 22.87
C GLU A 4 13.01 39.71 23.08
N GLY A 5 12.22 39.75 22.01
CA GLY A 5 10.97 39.01 21.89
C GLY A 5 11.21 37.91 20.89
N ASP A 6 11.63 36.75 21.39
CA ASP A 6 11.78 35.52 20.62
C ASP A 6 10.37 34.95 20.39
N GLU A 7 9.75 35.34 19.28
CA GLU A 7 8.53 34.70 18.77
C GLU A 7 8.95 33.39 18.11
N SER A 8 9.20 32.37 18.94
CA SER A 8 9.40 31.01 18.48
C SER A 8 8.11 30.53 17.81
N GLU A 9 8.11 30.49 16.47
CA GLU A 9 7.13 29.76 15.67
C GLU A 9 7.06 28.33 16.20
N VAL A 10 5.89 27.95 16.72
CA VAL A 10 5.61 26.57 17.12
C VAL A 10 5.51 25.76 15.83
N GLU A 11 6.61 25.13 15.42
CA GLU A 11 6.57 24.06 14.43
C GLU A 11 5.61 23.00 14.98
N SER A 12 4.43 22.90 14.35
CA SER A 12 3.52 21.79 14.58
C SER A 12 4.29 20.53 14.28
N GLU A 13 4.68 19.77 15.32
CA GLU A 13 5.15 18.40 15.14
C GLU A 13 4.04 17.64 14.41
N GLY A 14 4.17 17.56 13.10
CA GLY A 14 3.20 16.90 12.25
C GLY A 14 3.13 15.45 12.69
N CYS A 15 1.92 14.95 12.96
CA CYS A 15 1.68 13.52 12.99
C CYS A 15 2.30 12.95 11.70
N HIS A 16 3.32 12.10 11.81
CA HIS A 16 3.95 11.44 10.67
C HIS A 16 2.88 10.59 9.96
N HIS A 17 2.20 11.20 9.00
CA HIS A 17 1.08 10.60 8.28
C HIS A 17 1.65 9.62 7.26
N LEU A 18 1.48 8.32 7.52
CA LEU A 18 1.82 7.29 6.56
C LEU A 18 0.72 7.19 5.51
N GLU A 19 1.03 7.62 4.29
CA GLU A 19 0.13 7.46 3.15
C GLU A 19 0.49 6.23 2.32
N LEU A 20 -0.43 5.27 2.26
CA LEU A 20 -0.31 4.07 1.43
C LEU A 20 -1.31 4.13 0.27
N ARG A 21 -0.86 3.78 -0.92
CA ARG A 21 -1.69 3.75 -2.14
C ARG A 21 -1.70 2.37 -2.77
N SER A 22 -2.81 2.04 -3.41
CA SER A 22 -2.89 0.83 -4.23
C SER A 22 -1.94 0.97 -5.42
N LYS A 23 -1.12 -0.06 -5.63
CA LYS A 23 -0.23 -0.11 -6.78
C LYS A 23 -1.04 -0.33 -8.05
N VAL A 24 -0.80 0.50 -9.05
CA VAL A 24 -1.42 0.38 -10.37
C VAL A 24 -0.85 -0.87 -11.07
N PRO A 25 -1.69 -1.72 -11.66
CA PRO A 25 -1.21 -2.87 -12.41
C PRO A 25 -0.35 -2.45 -13.60
N ALA A 26 0.62 -3.28 -13.97
CA ALA A 26 1.41 -3.11 -15.18
C ALA A 26 0.82 -3.95 -16.31
N TRP A 27 1.01 -3.52 -17.56
CA TRP A 27 0.62 -4.31 -18.71
C TRP A 27 1.55 -5.52 -18.85
N ASP A 28 0.98 -6.72 -18.82
CA ASP A 28 1.66 -7.96 -19.13
C ASP A 28 1.45 -8.29 -20.61
N ALA A 29 2.51 -8.15 -21.42
CA ALA A 29 2.45 -8.41 -22.85
C ALA A 29 2.31 -9.91 -23.19
N GLN A 30 2.70 -10.82 -22.31
CA GLN A 30 2.58 -12.26 -22.56
C GLN A 30 1.15 -12.74 -22.32
N GLN A 31 0.54 -12.26 -21.23
CA GLN A 31 -0.85 -12.59 -20.86
C GLN A 31 -1.88 -11.64 -21.48
N GLN A 32 -1.44 -10.55 -22.11
CA GLN A 32 -2.28 -9.50 -22.72
C GLN A 32 -3.31 -8.94 -21.73
N CYS A 33 -2.88 -8.68 -20.49
CA CYS A 33 -3.75 -8.16 -19.44
C CYS A 33 -3.00 -7.22 -18.50
N TRP A 34 -3.74 -6.40 -17.76
CA TRP A 34 -3.20 -5.60 -16.67
C TRP A 34 -3.09 -6.47 -15.42
N SER A 35 -1.89 -6.67 -14.90
CA SER A 35 -1.64 -7.54 -13.75
C SER A 35 -0.69 -6.91 -12.74
N LEU A 36 -0.77 -7.39 -11.51
CA LEU A 36 0.24 -7.17 -10.48
C LEU A 36 1.06 -8.44 -10.33
N ASP A 37 2.36 -8.27 -10.14
CA ASP A 37 3.27 -9.39 -9.93
C ASP A 37 3.31 -9.78 -8.44
N PHE A 38 2.56 -10.82 -8.10
CA PHE A 38 2.46 -11.38 -6.75
C PHE A 38 3.56 -12.41 -6.43
N LYS A 39 4.50 -12.69 -7.35
CA LYS A 39 5.60 -13.67 -7.13
C LYS A 39 5.11 -15.04 -6.63
N GLY A 40 3.97 -15.51 -7.14
CA GLY A 40 3.34 -16.78 -6.74
C GLY A 40 2.53 -16.75 -5.44
N ARG A 41 2.39 -15.59 -4.79
CA ARG A 41 1.57 -15.40 -3.58
C ARG A 41 0.08 -15.25 -3.88
N ALA A 42 -0.27 -14.93 -5.12
CA ALA A 42 -1.63 -15.00 -5.65
C ALA A 42 -1.64 -15.92 -6.87
N THR A 43 -2.47 -16.96 -6.83
CA THR A 43 -2.61 -17.94 -7.92
C THR A 43 -4.03 -17.99 -8.48
N MET A 44 -4.98 -17.30 -7.82
CA MET A 44 -6.38 -17.25 -8.21
C MET A 44 -6.82 -15.80 -8.43
N PRO A 45 -7.63 -15.49 -9.47
CA PRO A 45 -8.20 -14.16 -9.67
C PRO A 45 -9.15 -13.76 -8.53
N SER A 46 -9.12 -12.49 -8.15
CA SER A 46 -9.92 -11.93 -7.06
C SER A 46 -9.82 -10.41 -7.04
N MET A 47 -10.93 -9.72 -6.74
CA MET A 47 -10.94 -8.26 -6.52
C MET A 47 -10.16 -7.85 -5.25
N HIS A 48 -9.92 -8.79 -4.35
CA HIS A 48 -9.13 -8.59 -3.13
C HIS A 48 -7.62 -8.85 -3.34
N ASN A 49 -7.18 -9.16 -4.56
CA ASN A 49 -5.76 -9.26 -4.84
C ASN A 49 -5.20 -7.84 -5.03
N PHE A 50 -4.43 -7.34 -4.07
CA PHE A 50 -3.88 -5.99 -4.13
C PHE A 50 -2.48 -5.91 -3.52
N GLN A 51 -1.75 -4.87 -3.94
CA GLN A 51 -0.46 -4.46 -3.37
C GLN A 51 -0.57 -3.00 -2.94
N LEU A 52 -0.19 -2.68 -1.71
CA LEU A 52 -0.04 -1.30 -1.23
C LEU A 52 1.44 -0.89 -1.24
N ILE A 53 1.69 0.36 -1.62
CA ILE A 53 3.01 0.98 -1.68
C ILE A 53 2.96 2.34 -0.98
N SER A 54 4.10 2.83 -0.50
CA SER A 54 4.19 4.18 0.08
C SER A 54 3.98 5.24 -1.01
N ALA A 55 3.24 6.31 -0.70
CA ALA A 55 3.07 7.45 -1.60
C ALA A 55 4.40 8.20 -1.83
N ASP A 56 5.27 8.25 -0.81
CA ASP A 56 6.55 8.99 -0.85
C ASP A 56 7.59 8.39 -1.80
N SER A 57 7.43 7.12 -2.18
CA SER A 57 8.30 6.45 -3.15
C SER A 57 8.25 7.10 -4.54
N SER A 58 7.28 7.99 -4.80
CA SER A 58 7.18 8.76 -6.04
C SER A 58 7.99 10.07 -6.06
N SER A 59 8.49 10.58 -4.92
CA SER A 59 9.03 11.96 -4.82
C SER A 59 10.57 12.07 -4.80
N ASN A 60 11.32 10.98 -4.57
CA ASN A 60 12.79 11.01 -4.47
C ASN A 60 13.52 10.42 -5.69
N SER A 61 12.98 10.67 -6.89
CA SER A 61 13.59 10.25 -8.15
C SER A 61 14.65 11.26 -8.64
N ASN A 62 15.73 11.42 -7.88
CA ASN A 62 16.99 12.03 -8.39
C ASN A 62 18.12 11.01 -8.60
N ASN A 63 17.84 9.71 -8.46
CA ASN A 63 18.76 8.65 -8.85
C ASN A 63 18.10 7.69 -9.84
N ASN A 64 18.60 7.72 -11.07
CA ASN A 64 18.31 6.75 -12.12
C ASN A 64 18.49 5.32 -11.61
N ASN A 65 17.51 4.46 -11.94
CA ASN A 65 17.54 2.99 -11.84
C ASN A 65 17.15 2.37 -10.50
N ASN A 66 15.91 2.58 -10.07
CA ASN A 66 14.98 1.47 -9.78
C ASN A 66 13.63 2.03 -9.32
N ASN A 67 12.54 1.61 -9.96
CA ASN A 67 11.16 1.78 -9.49
C ASN A 67 10.96 0.99 -8.17
N ASN A 68 11.62 1.41 -7.10
CA ASN A 68 11.59 0.77 -5.78
C ASN A 68 10.31 1.14 -5.04
N ASN A 69 9.16 0.86 -5.68
CA ASN A 69 7.87 0.86 -5.00
C ASN A 69 7.84 -0.38 -4.10
N THR A 70 8.43 -0.26 -2.92
CA THR A 70 8.45 -1.31 -1.91
C THR A 70 7.01 -1.66 -1.58
N ILE A 71 6.66 -2.94 -1.76
CA ILE A 71 5.32 -3.45 -1.44
C ILE A 71 5.24 -3.56 0.08
N ILE A 72 4.41 -2.72 0.69
CA ILE A 72 4.23 -2.64 2.15
C ILE A 72 3.21 -3.66 2.64
N LEU A 73 2.16 -3.89 1.85
CA LEU A 73 1.14 -4.91 2.12
C LEU A 73 0.75 -5.58 0.80
N GLN A 74 0.66 -6.91 0.82
CA GLN A 74 0.19 -7.71 -0.29
C GLN A 74 -0.83 -8.72 0.21
N LEU A 75 -2.03 -8.70 -0.40
CA LEU A 75 -3.05 -9.73 -0.21
C LEU A 75 -3.21 -10.50 -1.53
N GLY A 76 -3.14 -11.83 -1.48
CA GLY A 76 -3.23 -12.68 -2.66
C GLY A 76 -4.07 -13.93 -2.43
N LYS A 77 -5.07 -14.18 -3.29
CA LYS A 77 -5.90 -15.39 -3.22
C LYS A 77 -5.15 -16.62 -3.72
N ILE A 78 -5.21 -17.70 -2.95
CA ILE A 78 -4.64 -18.99 -3.33
C ILE A 78 -5.66 -20.13 -3.37
N ASP A 79 -6.81 -19.99 -2.70
CA ASP A 79 -7.93 -20.94 -2.75
C ASP A 79 -9.27 -20.22 -2.44
N LYS A 80 -10.40 -20.94 -2.49
CA LYS A 80 -11.77 -20.44 -2.29
C LYS A 80 -11.91 -19.54 -1.08
N ASN A 81 -11.33 -19.91 0.06
CA ASN A 81 -11.40 -19.14 1.31
C ASN A 81 -10.00 -18.91 1.92
N VAL A 82 -8.95 -18.98 1.10
CA VAL A 82 -7.56 -18.90 1.58
C VAL A 82 -6.82 -17.80 0.83
N TYR A 83 -6.19 -16.92 1.60
CA TYR A 83 -5.40 -15.79 1.13
C TYR A 83 -4.05 -15.79 1.82
N THR A 84 -3.02 -15.38 1.09
CA THR A 84 -1.71 -15.01 1.63
C THR A 84 -1.74 -13.53 2.00
N MET A 85 -1.12 -13.17 3.13
CA MET A 85 -0.96 -11.79 3.58
C MET A 85 0.51 -11.57 3.93
N ASP A 86 1.22 -10.86 3.05
CA ASP A 86 2.60 -10.45 3.30
C ASP A 86 2.58 -8.96 3.68
N PHE A 87 3.21 -8.60 4.80
CA PHE A 87 3.33 -7.21 5.23
C PHE A 87 4.74 -6.93 5.73
N CYS A 88 5.16 -5.68 5.63
CA CYS A 88 6.42 -5.24 6.21
C CYS A 88 6.25 -3.94 7.01
N TYR A 89 7.32 -3.54 7.70
CA TYR A 89 7.40 -2.22 8.32
C TYR A 89 7.00 -1.13 7.31
N PRO A 90 6.19 -0.14 7.70
CA PRO A 90 5.83 0.24 9.08
C PRO A 90 4.53 -0.41 9.62
N LEU A 91 3.91 -1.34 8.90
CA LEU A 91 2.67 -1.96 9.38
C LEU A 91 2.94 -3.04 10.43
N SER A 92 2.13 -3.02 11.48
CA SER A 92 1.95 -4.18 12.36
C SER A 92 1.03 -5.22 11.70
N ALA A 93 1.12 -6.46 12.18
CA ALA A 93 0.23 -7.55 11.73
C ALA A 93 -1.25 -7.19 11.90
N PHE A 94 -1.61 -6.51 12.99
CA PHE A 94 -2.98 -6.10 13.27
C PHE A 94 -3.49 -5.05 12.26
N GLN A 95 -2.70 -4.03 11.97
CA GLN A 95 -3.06 -3.00 10.98
C GLN A 95 -3.19 -3.61 9.58
N ALA A 96 -2.22 -4.44 9.17
CA ALA A 96 -2.26 -5.16 7.90
C ALA A 96 -3.53 -6.01 7.79
N PHE A 97 -3.84 -6.78 8.83
CA PHE A 97 -5.03 -7.63 8.87
C PHE A 97 -6.33 -6.81 8.80
N ALA A 98 -6.43 -5.71 9.55
CA ALA A 98 -7.60 -4.83 9.51
C ALA A 98 -7.84 -4.23 8.11
N ILE A 99 -6.77 -3.81 7.42
CA ILE A 99 -6.84 -3.34 6.03
C ILE A 99 -7.30 -4.47 5.10
N CYS A 100 -6.79 -5.69 5.27
CA CYS A 100 -7.25 -6.82 4.45
C CYS A 100 -8.73 -7.14 4.68
N LEU A 101 -9.21 -7.11 5.93
CA LEU A 101 -10.63 -7.31 6.24
C LEU A 101 -11.53 -6.25 5.62
N SER A 102 -11.11 -4.97 5.62
CA SER A 102 -11.90 -3.90 5.01
C SER A 102 -12.11 -4.11 3.52
N SER A 103 -11.17 -4.77 2.83
CA SER A 103 -11.34 -5.12 1.42
C SER A 103 -12.53 -6.05 1.17
N PHE A 104 -12.89 -6.91 2.14
CA PHE A 104 -14.05 -7.81 2.07
C PHE A 104 -15.36 -7.15 2.52
N ALA A 105 -15.28 -6.07 3.32
CA ALA A 105 -16.48 -5.40 3.83
C ALA A 105 -17.29 -4.72 2.72
N THR A 106 -16.63 -4.26 1.65
CA THR A 106 -17.28 -3.50 0.55
C THR A 106 -18.18 -4.36 -0.34
N SER A 107 -18.12 -5.70 -0.26
CA SER A 107 -19.01 -6.59 -1.04
C SER A 107 -20.31 -6.96 -0.31
N ALA A 108 -20.47 -6.56 0.96
CA ALA A 108 -21.72 -6.73 1.69
C ALA A 108 -22.71 -5.60 1.35
N GLY A 109 -23.37 -5.67 0.18
CA GLY A 109 -24.42 -4.70 -0.09
C GLY A 109 -25.26 -4.82 -1.35
N LEU A 110 -24.90 -5.63 -2.36
CA LEU A 110 -25.74 -5.81 -3.55
C LEU A 110 -25.58 -7.24 -4.09
N GLU A 111 -26.36 -8.15 -3.54
CA GLU A 111 -26.91 -9.27 -4.32
C GLU A 111 -28.18 -8.77 -5.04
N PRO A 112 -28.51 -9.36 -6.22
CA PRO A 112 -29.07 -8.69 -7.40
C PRO A 112 -30.50 -8.14 -7.29
#